data_AF-A0A821WP00-F1
#
_entry.id   AF-A0A821WP00-F1
#
_cell.length_a   1.000
_cell.length_b   1.000
_cell.length_c   1.000
_cell.angle_alpha   90.00
_cell.angle_beta   90.00
_cell.angle_gamma   90.00
#
_symmetry.space_group_name_H-M   'P 1'
#
loop_
_entity.id
_entity.type
_entity.pdbx_description
1 polymer ?
#
loop_
_entity_poly.entity_id
_entity_poly.type
_entity_poly.pdbx_seq_one_letter_code
_entity_poly.pdbx_strand_id
1 'polypeptide(L)'
;MIIISNQLFLKIQCLSLDFLLRVCLNMDQWLNACVAIERAITIKAAIHFDKKKSKQIAKIVIVILLIFIVSTNIYDSIYRRLVDEENEDDKRLWCIALYPYNLQLFNSMIHIFHFLAPFAINLISTIILITKISRQQSNVHPNQTYVEHL
;
A
#
# COMPACT_ATOMS: atom_id res chain seq x y z
N MET A 1 -3.45 -35.60 -15.40
CA MET A 1 -3.48 -34.21 -14.87
C MET A 1 -4.91 -33.95 -14.42
N ILE A 2 -5.14 -33.77 -13.11
CA ILE A 2 -6.51 -33.58 -12.58
C ILE A 2 -6.91 -32.14 -12.87
N ILE A 3 -7.62 -31.94 -13.97
CA ILE A 3 -8.22 -30.64 -14.31
C ILE A 3 -9.34 -30.41 -13.28
N ILE A 4 -9.17 -29.37 -12.46
CA ILE A 4 -10.18 -28.92 -11.50
C ILE A 4 -11.38 -28.39 -12.32
N SER A 5 -12.37 -29.25 -12.56
CA SER A 5 -13.55 -28.98 -13.39
C SER A 5 -14.59 -28.06 -12.72
N ASN A 6 -14.33 -27.59 -11.51
CA ASN A 6 -15.30 -26.76 -10.79
C ASN A 6 -15.16 -25.30 -11.23
N GLN A 7 -15.88 -24.93 -12.30
CA GLN A 7 -15.91 -23.57 -12.84
C GLN A 7 -16.24 -22.52 -11.77
N LEU A 8 -17.06 -22.87 -10.76
CA LEU A 8 -17.37 -21.99 -9.64
C LEU A 8 -16.13 -21.73 -8.77
N PHE A 9 -15.32 -22.75 -8.49
CA PHE A 9 -14.07 -22.61 -7.74
C PHE A 9 -13.07 -21.72 -8.48
N LEU A 10 -12.89 -21.94 -9.78
CA LEU A 10 -12.01 -21.11 -10.62
C LEU A 10 -12.49 -19.65 -10.69
N LYS A 11 -13.80 -19.42 -10.75
CA LYS A 11 -14.41 -18.09 -10.72
C LYS A 11 -14.14 -17.37 -9.41
N ILE A 12 -14.38 -18.04 -8.28
CA ILE A 12 -14.16 -17.50 -6.94
C ILE A 12 -12.69 -17.17 -6.75
N GLN A 13 -11.79 -18.07 -7.14
CA GLN A 13 -10.36 -17.85 -7.03
C GLN A 13 -9.91 -16.65 -7.87
N CYS A 14 -10.39 -16.51 -9.11
CA CYS A 14 -10.02 -15.35 -9.90
C CYS A 14 -10.50 -14.03 -9.29
N LEU A 15 -11.74 -13.98 -8.80
CA LEU A 15 -12.33 -12.76 -8.25
C LEU A 15 -11.66 -12.38 -6.91
N SER A 16 -11.38 -13.37 -6.07
CA SER A 16 -10.92 -13.17 -4.70
C SER A 16 -9.42 -13.00 -4.57
N LEU A 17 -8.60 -13.73 -5.34
CA LEU A 17 -7.15 -13.78 -5.10
C LEU A 17 -6.48 -12.46 -5.49
N ASP A 18 -6.82 -11.91 -6.65
CA ASP A 18 -6.28 -10.63 -7.10
C ASP A 18 -6.73 -9.48 -6.19
N PHE A 19 -8.01 -9.48 -5.83
CA PHE A 19 -8.56 -8.50 -4.90
C PHE A 19 -7.86 -8.55 -3.54
N LEU A 20 -7.69 -9.74 -2.96
CA LEU A 20 -7.03 -9.91 -1.68
C LEU A 20 -5.57 -9.46 -1.74
N LEU A 21 -4.83 -9.89 -2.76
CA LEU A 21 -3.43 -9.46 -2.97
C LEU A 21 -3.33 -7.94 -3.07
N ARG A 22 -4.21 -7.30 -3.84
CA ARG A 22 -4.24 -5.85 -4.02
C ARG A 22 -4.54 -5.11 -2.72
N VAL A 23 -5.52 -5.58 -1.94
CA VAL A 23 -5.84 -5.01 -0.63
C VAL A 23 -4.63 -5.16 0.31
N CYS A 24 -4.00 -6.32 0.37
CA CYS A 24 -2.82 -6.56 1.21
C CYS A 24 -1.64 -5.65 0.82
N LEU A 25 -1.32 -5.53 -0.47
CA LEU A 25 -0.23 -4.68 -0.95
C LEU A 25 -0.48 -3.21 -0.67
N ASN A 26 -1.69 -2.72 -0.93
CA ASN A 26 -2.05 -1.33 -0.62
C ASN A 26 -2.00 -1.08 0.90
N MET A 27 -2.49 -2.02 1.71
CA MET A 27 -2.43 -1.90 3.17
C MET A 27 -0.98 -1.81 3.66
N ASP A 28 -0.08 -2.67 3.18
CA ASP A 28 1.33 -2.61 3.54
C ASP A 28 1.94 -1.23 3.23
N GLN A 29 1.74 -0.70 2.02
CA GLN A 29 2.26 0.60 1.60
C GLN A 29 1.73 1.74 2.48
N TRP A 30 0.43 1.77 2.74
CA TRP A 30 -0.20 2.80 3.58
C TRP A 30 0.23 2.69 5.04
N LEU A 31 0.36 1.49 5.59
CA LEU A 31 0.86 1.30 6.95
C LEU A 31 2.31 1.75 7.08
N ASN A 32 3.16 1.44 6.10
CA ASN A 32 4.53 1.94 6.06
C ASN A 32 4.57 3.48 6.08
N ALA A 33 3.72 4.14 5.28
CA ALA A 33 3.57 5.59 5.29
C ALA A 33 3.11 6.14 6.64
N CYS A 34 2.13 5.49 7.29
CA CYS A 34 1.67 5.88 8.63
C CYS A 34 2.78 5.74 9.69
N VAL A 35 3.56 4.66 9.65
CA VAL A 35 4.71 4.45 10.54
C VAL A 35 5.77 5.53 10.32
N ALA A 36 6.04 5.91 9.06
CA ALA A 36 6.98 7.00 8.75
C ALA A 36 6.50 8.35 9.32
N ILE A 37 5.21 8.65 9.22
CA ILE A 37 4.59 9.84 9.83
C ILE A 37 4.72 9.79 11.36
N GLU A 38 4.40 8.66 12.00
CA GLU A 38 4.49 8.50 13.45
C GLU A 38 5.92 8.74 13.95
N ARG A 39 6.93 8.22 13.24
CA ARG A 39 8.35 8.47 13.54
C ARG A 39 8.69 9.96 13.44
N ALA A 40 8.24 10.62 12.38
CA ALA A 40 8.47 12.06 12.19
C ALA A 40 7.80 12.90 13.30
N ILE A 41 6.59 12.53 13.74
CA ILE A 41 5.90 13.19 14.85
C ILE A 41 6.64 12.95 16.17
N THR A 42 7.07 11.72 16.44
CA THR A 42 7.79 11.36 17.67
C THR A 42 9.04 12.21 17.86
N ILE A 43 9.80 12.43 16.78
CA ILE A 43 11.00 13.28 16.80
C ILE A 43 10.67 14.76 16.98
N LYS A 44 9.58 15.25 16.38
CA LYS A 44 9.15 16.65 16.55
C LYS A 44 8.57 16.93 17.94
N ALA A 45 7.81 15.99 18.50
CA ALA A 45 7.11 16.16 19.77
C ALA A 45 7.99 15.91 21.00
N ALA A 46 9.11 15.20 20.84
CA ALA A 46 10.07 14.85 21.89
C ALA A 46 9.36 14.37 23.18
N ILE A 47 9.30 15.23 24.21
CA ILE A 47 8.78 14.92 25.56
C ILE A 47 7.24 14.82 25.60
N HIS A 48 6.53 15.43 24.64
CA HIS A 48 5.07 15.49 24.64
C HIS A 48 4.40 14.29 23.94
N PHE A 49 5.18 13.29 23.52
CA PHE A 49 4.63 12.13 22.81
C PHE A 49 3.98 11.11 23.76
N ASP A 50 2.65 10.96 23.64
CA ASP A 50 1.90 9.94 24.38
C ASP A 50 1.74 8.64 23.55
N LYS A 51 2.44 7.59 23.99
CA LYS A 51 2.40 6.25 23.37
C LYS A 51 1.01 5.59 23.46
N LYS A 52 0.26 5.80 24.54
CA LYS A 52 -1.08 5.20 24.72
C LYS A 52 -2.06 5.81 23.72
N LYS A 53 -2.02 7.13 23.58
CA LYS A 53 -2.81 7.86 22.59
C LYS A 53 -2.42 7.47 21.16
N SER A 54 -1.12 7.35 20.87
CA SER A 54 -0.65 6.90 19.55
C SER A 54 -1.19 5.52 19.18
N LYS A 55 -1.13 4.56 20.12
CA LYS A 55 -1.64 3.20 19.89
C LYS A 55 -3.15 3.17 19.63
N GLN A 56 -3.93 4.01 20.30
CA GLN A 56 -5.38 4.12 20.04
C GLN A 56 -5.65 4.70 18.66
N ILE A 57 -4.94 5.77 18.27
CA ILE A 57 -5.05 6.38 16.95
C ILE A 57 -4.66 5.37 15.86
N ALA A 58 -3.56 4.63 16.05
CA ALA A 58 -3.10 3.64 15.09
C ALA A 58 -4.16 2.56 14.82
N LYS A 59 -4.85 2.06 15.86
CA LYS A 59 -5.95 1.10 15.68
C LYS A 59 -7.10 1.67 14.83
N ILE A 60 -7.47 2.93 15.08
CA ILE A 60 -8.53 3.61 14.31
C ILE A 60 -8.09 3.80 12.86
N VAL A 61 -6.85 4.25 12.64
CA VAL A 61 -6.27 4.45 11.30
C VAL A 61 -6.23 3.14 10.51
N ILE A 62 -5.83 2.01 11.13
CA ILE A 62 -5.82 0.71 10.46
C ILE A 62 -7.23 0.34 9.96
N VAL A 63 -8.26 0.51 10.79
CA VAL A 63 -9.65 0.19 10.41
C VAL A 63 -10.13 1.11 9.29
N ILE A 64 -9.86 2.42 9.38
CA ILE A 64 -10.24 3.39 8.35
C ILE A 64 -9.53 3.09 7.03
N LEU A 65 -8.23 2.78 7.06
CA LEU A 65 -7.45 2.44 5.87
C LEU A 65 -7.97 1.17 5.21
N LEU A 66 -8.33 0.15 6.00
CA LEU A 66 -8.90 -1.08 5.48
C LEU A 66 -10.20 -0.80 4.72
N ILE A 67 -11.11 -0.03 5.32
CA ILE A 67 -12.39 0.35 4.69
C ILE A 67 -12.13 1.16 3.41
N PHE A 68 -11.22 2.14 3.46
CA PHE A 68 -10.85 2.96 2.32
C PHE A 68 -10.30 2.12 1.16
N ILE A 69 -9.31 1.27 1.42
CA ILE A 69 -8.67 0.42 0.39
C ILE A 69 -9.66 -0.60 -0.18
N VAL A 70 -10.48 -1.23 0.65
CA VAL A 70 -11.53 -2.15 0.16
C VAL A 70 -12.50 -1.40 -0.76
N SER A 71 -12.96 -0.22 -0.35
CA SER A 71 -13.93 0.58 -1.12
C SER A 71 -13.36 1.07 -2.45
N THR A 72 -12.08 1.41 -2.52
CA THR A 72 -11.44 1.86 -3.78
C THR A 72 -11.15 0.71 -4.73
N ASN A 73 -10.90 -0.51 -4.21
CA ASN A 73 -10.54 -1.67 -5.02
C ASN A 73 -11.72 -2.61 -5.34
N ILE A 74 -12.90 -2.41 -4.73
CA ILE A 74 -14.08 -3.25 -4.96
C ILE A 74 -14.56 -3.19 -6.42
N TYR A 75 -14.40 -2.04 -7.07
CA TYR A 75 -14.79 -1.85 -8.47
C TYR A 75 -14.01 -2.78 -9.39
N ASP A 76 -12.70 -2.96 -9.17
CA ASP A 76 -11.86 -3.85 -10.00
C ASP A 76 -12.30 -5.32 -9.88
N SER A 77 -12.70 -5.77 -8.68
CA SER A 77 -13.18 -7.14 -8.46
C SER A 77 -14.54 -7.41 -9.12
N ILE A 78 -15.45 -6.43 -9.16
CA ILE A 78 -16.83 -6.62 -9.66
C ILE A 78 -16.90 -6.82 -11.19
N TYR A 79 -16.00 -6.23 -11.97
CA TYR A 79 -16.06 -6.29 -13.45
C TYR A 79 -15.15 -7.37 -14.07
N ARG A 80 -14.47 -8.19 -13.26
CA ARG A 80 -13.75 -9.38 -13.75
C ARG A 80 -14.74 -10.44 -14.22
N ARG A 81 -14.52 -10.96 -15.44
CA ARG A 81 -15.31 -12.05 -16.02
C ARG A 81 -14.40 -13.20 -16.44
N LEU A 82 -14.95 -14.41 -16.39
CA LEU A 82 -14.34 -15.57 -17.01
C LEU A 82 -14.68 -15.56 -18.50
N VAL A 83 -13.68 -15.71 -19.34
CA VAL A 83 -13.82 -15.83 -20.80
C VAL A 83 -13.23 -17.18 -21.19
N ASP A 84 -14.04 -18.02 -21.83
CA ASP A 84 -13.57 -19.26 -22.44
C ASP A 84 -12.94 -18.96 -23.80
N GLU A 85 -11.70 -19.37 -24.00
CA GLU A 85 -11.13 -19.54 -25.33
C GLU A 85 -11.39 -20.98 -25.78
N GLU A 86 -12.32 -21.15 -26.73
CA GLU A 86 -12.49 -22.39 -27.47
C GLU A 86 -11.54 -22.39 -28.66
N ASN A 87 -10.38 -23.03 -28.52
CA ASN A 87 -9.58 -23.48 -29.66
C ASN A 87 -9.83 -24.98 -29.86
N GLU A 88 -9.83 -25.46 -31.11
CA GLU A 88 -10.21 -26.84 -31.49
C GLU A 88 -9.43 -27.94 -30.72
N ASP A 89 -8.24 -27.63 -30.19
CA ASP A 89 -7.38 -28.58 -29.46
C ASP A 89 -7.21 -28.28 -27.96
N ASP A 90 -7.56 -27.07 -27.48
CA ASP A 90 -7.23 -26.60 -26.13
C ASP A 90 -8.36 -25.74 -25.54
N LYS A 91 -9.07 -26.25 -24.52
CA LYS A 91 -10.03 -25.46 -23.73
C LYS A 91 -9.29 -24.68 -22.65
N ARG A 92 -9.10 -23.37 -22.83
CA ARG A 92 -8.42 -22.50 -21.85
C ARG A 92 -9.41 -21.49 -21.27
N LEU A 93 -9.46 -21.45 -19.94
CA LEU A 93 -10.36 -20.60 -19.19
C LEU A 93 -9.59 -19.40 -18.65
N TRP A 94 -9.80 -18.23 -19.25
CA TRP A 94 -9.11 -17.00 -18.87
C TRP A 94 -9.96 -16.20 -17.91
N CYS A 95 -9.29 -15.49 -17.01
CA CYS A 95 -9.96 -14.50 -16.20
C CYS A 95 -9.47 -13.11 -16.57
N ILE A 96 -10.30 -12.39 -17.31
CA ILE A 96 -9.98 -11.10 -17.91
C ILE A 96 -10.93 -10.05 -17.36
N ALA A 97 -10.39 -8.87 -17.11
CA ALA A 97 -11.17 -7.75 -16.67
C ALA A 97 -11.72 -6.97 -17.87
N LEU A 98 -13.04 -6.86 -17.97
CA LEU A 98 -13.74 -6.20 -19.09
C LEU A 98 -14.40 -4.92 -18.56
N TYR A 99 -13.69 -3.80 -18.66
CA TYR A 99 -14.18 -2.50 -18.20
C TYR A 99 -14.65 -1.63 -19.38
N PRO A 100 -15.71 -0.82 -19.20
CA PRO A 100 -15.93 0.35 -20.05
C PRO A 100 -14.76 1.34 -19.89
N TYR A 101 -14.40 2.06 -20.96
CA TYR A 101 -13.26 2.99 -20.98
C TYR A 101 -13.20 3.96 -19.79
N ASN A 102 -14.33 4.54 -19.40
CA ASN A 102 -14.42 5.49 -18.28
C ASN A 102 -14.02 4.85 -16.93
N LEU A 103 -14.35 3.57 -16.72
CA LEU A 103 -13.97 2.83 -15.52
C LEU A 103 -12.50 2.45 -15.53
N GLN A 104 -11.94 2.18 -16.71
CA GLN A 104 -10.51 1.91 -16.85
C GLN A 104 -9.67 3.12 -16.42
N LEU A 105 -10.05 4.33 -16.87
CA LEU A 105 -9.36 5.56 -16.48
C LEU A 105 -9.43 5.79 -14.96
N PHE A 106 -10.62 5.61 -14.37
CA PHE A 106 -10.80 5.72 -12.91
C PHE A 106 -9.96 4.71 -12.13
N ASN A 107 -9.96 3.44 -12.55
CA ASN A 107 -9.16 2.39 -11.93
C ASN A 107 -7.66 2.69 -12.01
N SER A 108 -7.17 3.14 -13.17
CA SER A 108 -5.78 3.57 -13.33
C SER A 108 -5.43 4.74 -12.41
N MET A 109 -6.30 5.75 -12.29
CA MET A 109 -6.09 6.87 -11.36
C MET A 109 -5.99 6.39 -9.90
N ILE A 110 -6.86 5.47 -9.48
CA ILE A 110 -6.83 4.88 -8.13
C ILE A 110 -5.51 4.14 -7.89
N HIS A 111 -5.06 3.31 -8.83
CA HIS A 111 -3.80 2.60 -8.69
C HIS A 111 -2.60 3.54 -8.60
N ILE A 112 -2.56 4.57 -9.45
CA ILE A 112 -1.53 5.61 -9.38
C ILE A 112 -1.56 6.29 -8.02
N PHE A 113 -2.74 6.61 -7.49
CA PHE A 113 -2.89 7.23 -6.18
C PHE A 113 -2.39 6.34 -5.05
N HIS A 114 -2.82 5.06 -5.00
CA HIS A 114 -2.39 4.13 -3.95
C HIS A 114 -0.88 3.83 -3.99
N PHE A 115 -0.25 3.96 -5.15
CA PHE A 115 1.21 3.86 -5.27
C PHE A 115 1.92 5.16 -4.88
N LEU A 116 1.54 6.28 -5.50
CA LEU A 116 2.29 7.54 -5.42
C LEU A 116 2.13 8.22 -4.06
N ALA A 117 0.94 8.18 -3.46
CA ALA A 117 0.70 8.88 -2.20
C ALA A 117 1.50 8.27 -1.03
N PRO A 118 1.48 6.95 -0.77
CA PRO A 118 2.33 6.35 0.25
C PRO A 118 3.82 6.51 -0.04
N PHE A 119 4.22 6.42 -1.31
CA PHE A 119 5.62 6.63 -1.71
C PHE A 119 6.10 8.04 -1.37
N ALA A 120 5.33 9.07 -1.75
CA ALA A 120 5.66 10.46 -1.47
C ALA A 120 5.74 10.73 0.05
N ILE A 121 4.79 10.20 0.83
CA ILE A 121 4.79 10.35 2.29
C ILE A 121 6.03 9.70 2.90
N ASN A 122 6.39 8.49 2.48
CA ASN A 122 7.58 7.79 2.98
C ASN A 122 8.86 8.55 2.64
N LEU A 123 8.98 9.05 1.40
CA LEU A 123 10.12 9.82 0.94
C LEU A 123 10.28 11.11 1.77
N ILE A 124 9.20 11.89 1.89
CA ILE A 124 9.21 13.16 2.65
C ILE A 124 9.52 12.90 4.13
N SER A 125 8.90 11.90 4.74
CA SER A 125 9.12 11.56 6.15
C SER A 125 10.58 11.16 6.40
N THR A 126 11.18 10.41 5.49
CA THR A 126 12.60 10.01 5.56
C THR A 126 13.53 11.21 5.41
N ILE A 127 13.26 12.12 4.47
CA ILE A 127 14.04 13.36 4.31
C ILE A 127 13.99 14.21 5.59
N ILE A 128 12.80 14.37 6.18
CA ILE A 128 12.62 15.11 7.44
C ILE A 128 13.40 14.45 8.57
N LEU A 129 13.32 13.13 8.69
CA LEU A 129 14.02 12.33 9.69
C LEU A 129 15.54 12.53 9.62
N ILE A 130 16.12 12.31 8.43
CA ILE A 130 17.57 12.45 8.20
C ILE A 130 18.02 13.88 8.52
N THR A 131 17.30 14.89 8.02
CA THR A 131 17.64 16.30 8.26
C THR A 131 17.63 16.65 9.75
N LYS A 132 16.65 16.14 10.51
CA LYS A 132 16.55 16.42 11.95
C LYS A 132 17.65 15.73 12.75
N ILE A 133 17.94 14.46 12.45
CA ILE A 133 19.03 13.73 13.11
C ILE A 133 20.38 14.39 12.82
N SER A 134 20.65 14.74 11.56
CA SER A 134 21.90 15.41 11.16
C SER A 134 22.09 16.75 11.87
N ARG A 135 21.04 17.59 11.95
CA ARG A 135 21.09 18.85 12.71
C ARG A 135 21.29 18.63 14.20
N GLN A 136 20.65 17.62 14.79
CA GLN A 136 20.83 17.28 16.20
C GLN A 136 22.28 16.84 16.48
N GLN A 137 22.86 16.00 15.63
CA GLN A 137 24.26 15.58 15.77
C GLN A 137 25.24 16.74 15.64
N SER A 138 25.02 17.64 14.68
CA SER A 138 25.85 18.85 14.51
C SER A 138 25.75 19.80 15.71
N ASN A 139 24.57 19.97 16.30
CA ASN A 139 24.40 20.82 17.49
C ASN A 139 24.99 20.18 18.76
N VAL A 140 25.02 18.85 18.86
CA VAL A 140 25.56 18.13 20.03
C VAL A 140 27.09 17.97 19.93
N HIS A 141 27.67 17.91 18.73
CA HIS A 141 29.11 17.82 18.50
C HIS A 141 29.62 19.02 17.67
N PRO A 142 29.63 20.25 18.23
CA PRO A 142 30.10 21.43 17.51
C PRO A 142 31.60 21.38 17.13
N ASN A 143 32.40 20.51 17.77
CA ASN A 143 33.88 20.54 17.71
C ASN A 143 34.58 19.25 17.27
N GLN A 144 33.88 18.23 16.76
CA GLN A 144 34.60 17.12 16.10
C GLN A 144 34.92 17.51 14.66
N THR A 145 35.95 18.33 14.53
CA THR A 145 36.66 18.52 13.26
C THR A 145 37.09 17.16 12.72
N TYR A 146 36.80 16.92 11.44
CA TYR A 146 37.17 15.73 10.65
C TYR A 146 38.68 15.38 10.69
N VAL A 147 39.49 16.18 11.38
CA VAL A 147 40.96 16.09 11.50
C VAL A 147 41.40 15.21 12.68
N GLU A 148 40.54 14.90 13.66
CA GLU A 148 40.95 14.10 14.84
C GLU A 148 41.00 12.57 14.59
N HIS A 149 40.75 12.12 13.35
CA HIS A 149 40.82 10.70 12.97
C HIS A 149 41.76 10.42 11.77
N LEU A 150 42.66 11.36 11.45
CA LEU A 150 43.79 11.20 10.52
C LEU A 150 45.10 11.36 11.28
#